data_AF-A0A940NVQ6-F1
#
_entry.id   AF-A0A940NVQ6-F1
#
_cell.length_a   1.000
_cell.length_b   1.000
_cell.length_c   1.000
_cell.angle_alpha   90.00
_cell.angle_beta   90.00
_cell.angle_gamma   90.00
#
_symmetry.space_group_name_H-M   'P 1'
#
loop_
_entity.id
_entity.type
_entity.pdbx_description
1 polymer ?
#
loop_
_entity_poly.entity_id
_entity_poly.type
_entity_poly.pdbx_seq_one_letter_code
_entity_poly.pdbx_strand_id
1 'polypeptide(L)'
;CKLVLEWIKNDIGGLEKMKERNVAKANAFYSFLESSKLFKDTVAKEDRSIMNVPFVTGDADMDKKFVAEAKAAGFYNLKGHRSVGGMRASIYNAMDPAGVDALIEFMKKFEAENTK
;
A
#
# COMPACT_ATOMS: atom_id res chain seq x y z
N CYS A 1 -11.73 -21.13 14.52
CA CYS A 1 -10.70 -20.10 14.27
C CYS A 1 -9.25 -20.62 14.15
N LYS A 2 -8.97 -21.93 13.96
CA LYS A 2 -7.59 -22.47 13.90
C LYS A 2 -6.87 -22.26 12.54
N LEU A 3 -7.64 -22.10 11.46
CA LEU A 3 -7.11 -22.12 10.09
C LEU A 3 -6.03 -21.04 9.82
N VAL A 4 -6.18 -19.83 10.36
CA VAL A 4 -5.18 -18.75 10.15
C VAL A 4 -3.89 -19.03 10.92
N LEU A 5 -3.98 -19.57 12.14
CA LEU A 5 -2.80 -19.90 12.94
C LEU A 5 -2.04 -21.08 12.33
N GLU A 6 -2.76 -22.07 11.81
CA GLU A 6 -2.20 -23.22 11.08
C GLU A 6 -1.52 -22.76 9.78
N TRP A 7 -2.16 -21.90 8.99
CA TRP A 7 -1.56 -21.30 7.78
C TRP A 7 -0.26 -20.55 8.09
N ILE A 8 -0.26 -19.69 9.11
CA ILE A 8 0.95 -18.96 9.52
C ILE A 8 2.05 -19.94 9.93
N LYS A 9 1.72 -20.96 10.72
CA LYS A 9 2.72 -21.92 11.22
C LYS A 9 3.25 -22.83 10.12
N ASN A 10 2.37 -23.40 9.31
CA ASN A 10 2.68 -24.52 8.41
C ASN A 10 3.06 -24.05 7.00
N ASP A 11 2.34 -23.09 6.43
CA ASP A 11 2.53 -22.69 5.03
C ASP A 11 3.50 -21.52 4.89
N ILE A 12 3.45 -20.57 5.83
CA ILE A 12 4.36 -19.42 5.84
C ILE A 12 5.70 -19.75 6.55
N GLY A 13 5.69 -20.66 7.52
CA GLY A 13 6.87 -21.00 8.32
C GLY A 13 7.04 -20.16 9.60
N GLY A 14 5.93 -19.67 10.15
CA GLY A 14 5.89 -18.95 11.43
C GLY A 14 6.04 -17.43 11.31
N LEU A 15 6.18 -16.78 12.47
CA LEU A 15 6.15 -15.31 12.58
C LEU A 15 7.38 -14.63 11.95
N GLU A 16 8.56 -15.23 12.01
CA GLU A 16 9.77 -14.67 11.39
C GLU A 16 9.63 -14.58 9.87
N LYS A 17 9.18 -15.67 9.23
CA LYS A 17 8.91 -15.67 7.78
C LYS A 17 7.78 -14.74 7.39
N MET A 18 6.74 -14.63 8.23
CA MET A 18 5.68 -13.65 8.02
C MET A 18 6.22 -12.21 8.10
N LYS A 19 7.12 -11.92 9.05
CA LYS A 19 7.77 -10.62 9.20
C LYS A 19 8.63 -10.29 8.00
N GLU A 20 9.49 -11.21 7.53
CA GLU A 20 10.31 -11.05 6.32
C GLU A 20 9.42 -10.68 5.11
N ARG A 21 8.32 -11.41 4.91
CA ARG A 21 7.36 -11.16 3.82
C ARG A 21 6.70 -9.78 3.93
N ASN A 22 6.27 -9.37 5.13
CA ASN A 22 5.64 -8.07 5.33
C ASN A 22 6.62 -6.91 5.16
N VAL A 23 7.85 -7.05 5.65
CA VAL A 23 8.92 -6.07 5.46
C VAL A 23 9.25 -5.91 3.98
N ALA A 24 9.36 -7.00 3.22
CA ALA A 24 9.62 -6.94 1.78
C ALA A 24 8.52 -6.16 1.02
N LYS A 25 7.23 -6.46 1.30
CA LYS A 25 6.08 -5.73 0.72
C LYS A 25 6.12 -4.24 1.07
N ALA A 26 6.32 -3.91 2.35
CA ALA A 26 6.36 -2.53 2.81
C ALA A 26 7.51 -1.77 2.16
N ASN A 27 8.70 -2.38 2.11
CA ASN A 27 9.87 -1.78 1.48
C ASN A 27 9.64 -1.49 0.00
N ALA A 28 9.09 -2.44 -0.77
CA ALA A 28 8.77 -2.23 -2.17
C ALA A 28 7.84 -1.01 -2.37
N PHE A 29 6.80 -0.90 -1.54
CA PHE A 29 5.85 0.21 -1.59
C PHE A 29 6.49 1.55 -1.20
N TYR A 30 7.24 1.59 -0.10
CA TYR A 30 7.91 2.81 0.34
C TYR A 30 9.01 3.25 -0.62
N SER A 31 9.78 2.32 -1.19
CA SER A 31 10.76 2.63 -2.24
C SER A 31 10.11 3.27 -3.46
N PHE A 32 8.91 2.82 -3.85
CA PHE A 32 8.15 3.48 -4.90
C PHE A 32 7.77 4.91 -4.50
N LEU A 33 7.19 5.12 -3.31
CA LEU A 33 6.80 6.44 -2.82
C LEU A 33 8.00 7.42 -2.76
N GLU A 34 9.18 6.94 -2.37
CA GLU A 34 10.40 7.78 -2.36
C GLU A 34 10.87 8.20 -3.75
N SER A 35 10.58 7.39 -4.78
CA SER A 35 10.93 7.69 -6.18
C SER A 35 9.83 8.45 -6.94
N SER A 36 8.62 8.53 -6.37
CA SER A 36 7.47 9.17 -6.98
C SER A 36 7.57 10.69 -6.89
N LYS A 37 7.15 11.38 -7.96
CA LYS A 37 6.99 12.83 -8.02
C LYS A 37 5.61 13.27 -7.55
N LEU A 38 4.60 12.41 -7.72
CA LEU A 38 3.22 12.68 -7.37
C LEU A 38 2.88 12.25 -5.95
N PHE A 39 3.16 11.00 -5.59
CA PHE A 39 2.76 10.42 -4.33
C PHE A 39 3.82 10.65 -3.26
N LYS A 40 3.38 10.96 -2.03
CA LYS A 40 4.23 11.18 -0.88
C LYS A 40 3.66 10.43 0.33
N ASP A 41 4.52 9.81 1.12
CA ASP A 41 4.12 9.31 2.43
C ASP A 41 4.00 10.46 3.44
N THR A 42 3.21 10.24 4.49
CA THR A 42 2.92 11.27 5.50
C THR A 42 3.60 11.02 6.84
N VAL A 43 4.58 10.10 6.89
CA VAL A 43 5.16 9.58 8.14
C VAL A 43 6.69 9.62 8.05
N ALA A 44 7.37 9.91 9.16
CA ALA A 44 8.82 9.86 9.25
C ALA A 44 9.34 8.42 8.97
N LYS A 45 10.53 8.29 8.39
CA LYS A 45 11.03 6.99 7.89
C LYS A 45 11.13 5.94 9.00
N GLU A 46 11.47 6.38 10.20
CA GLU A 46 11.70 5.57 11.40
C GLU A 46 10.39 5.03 11.99
N ASP A 47 9.26 5.72 11.71
CA ASP A 47 7.94 5.41 12.24
C ASP A 47 7.02 4.72 11.21
N ARG A 48 7.57 4.38 10.03
CA ARG A 48 6.81 3.76 8.94
C ARG A 48 6.25 2.39 9.34
N SER A 49 4.96 2.21 9.10
CA SER A 49 4.28 0.96 9.39
C SER A 49 4.48 -0.05 8.27
N ILE A 50 4.81 -1.29 8.62
CA ILE A 50 4.86 -2.42 7.67
C ILE A 50 3.47 -2.96 7.29
N MET A 51 2.39 -2.39 7.84
CA MET A 51 1.01 -2.88 7.68
C MET A 51 0.09 -1.84 7.05
N ASN A 52 0.28 -0.55 7.36
CA ASN A 52 -0.59 0.52 6.88
C ASN A 52 0.26 1.65 6.33
N VAL A 53 0.22 1.84 5.02
CA VAL A 53 0.99 2.89 4.35
C VAL A 53 0.04 4.04 4.00
N PRO A 54 -0.01 5.12 4.79
CA PRO A 54 -0.70 6.35 4.41
C PRO A 54 0.13 7.13 3.40
N PHE A 55 -0.53 7.64 2.36
CA PHE A 55 0.09 8.46 1.32
C PHE A 55 -0.90 9.44 0.72
N VAL A 56 -0.39 10.52 0.14
CA VAL A 56 -1.16 11.62 -0.45
C VAL A 56 -0.52 12.04 -1.77
N THR A 57 -1.29 12.66 -2.66
CA THR A 57 -0.73 13.38 -3.83
C THR A 57 -0.37 14.83 -3.50
N GLY A 58 -0.89 15.36 -2.38
CA GLY A 58 -0.80 16.77 -2.02
C GLY A 58 -1.95 17.63 -2.55
N ASP A 59 -2.84 17.06 -3.37
CA ASP A 59 -4.06 17.70 -3.87
C ASP A 59 -5.28 16.82 -3.62
N ALA A 60 -6.32 17.39 -2.99
CA ALA A 60 -7.48 16.62 -2.56
C ALA A 60 -8.37 16.14 -3.72
N ASP A 61 -8.36 16.82 -4.86
CA ASP A 61 -9.12 16.41 -6.04
C ASP A 61 -8.37 15.33 -6.83
N MET A 62 -7.04 15.41 -6.88
CA MET A 62 -6.19 14.35 -7.39
C MET A 62 -6.29 13.07 -6.54
N ASP A 63 -6.34 13.20 -5.21
CA ASP A 63 -6.58 12.05 -4.30
C ASP A 63 -7.95 11.40 -4.58
N LYS A 64 -9.01 12.18 -4.77
CA LYS A 64 -10.34 11.66 -5.14
C LYS A 64 -10.32 10.96 -6.50
N LYS A 65 -9.63 11.54 -7.48
CA LYS A 65 -9.47 10.98 -8.82
C LYS A 65 -8.76 9.62 -8.75
N PHE A 66 -7.64 9.56 -8.04
CA PHE A 66 -6.90 8.31 -7.81
C PHE A 66 -7.78 7.23 -7.18
N VAL A 67 -8.52 7.56 -6.11
CA VAL A 67 -9.40 6.58 -5.43
C VAL A 67 -10.50 6.07 -6.36
N ALA A 68 -11.07 6.92 -7.22
CA ALA A 68 -12.09 6.54 -8.18
C ALA A 68 -11.54 5.60 -9.27
N GLU A 69 -10.39 5.93 -9.85
CA GLU A 69 -9.73 5.12 -10.87
C GLU A 69 -9.19 3.80 -10.32
N ALA A 70 -8.61 3.83 -9.11
CA ALA A 70 -8.15 2.63 -8.43
C ALA A 70 -9.31 1.66 -8.20
N LYS A 71 -10.47 2.17 -7.77
CA LYS A 71 -11.69 1.36 -7.63
C LYS A 71 -12.15 0.76 -8.95
N ALA A 72 -12.11 1.53 -10.05
CA ALA A 72 -12.44 1.03 -11.38
C ALA A 72 -11.45 -0.04 -11.88
N ALA A 73 -10.17 0.06 -11.48
CA ALA A 73 -9.14 -0.93 -11.76
C ALA A 73 -9.16 -2.14 -10.80
N GLY A 74 -10.12 -2.21 -9.88
CA GLY A 74 -10.28 -3.34 -8.95
C GLY A 74 -9.52 -3.21 -7.63
N PHE A 75 -8.90 -2.06 -7.35
CA PHE A 75 -8.29 -1.76 -6.05
C PHE A 75 -9.29 -1.09 -5.12
N TYR A 76 -9.68 -1.82 -4.08
CA TYR A 76 -10.70 -1.38 -3.12
C TYR A 76 -10.07 -0.89 -1.80
N ASN A 77 -10.83 -0.09 -1.05
CA ASN A 77 -10.51 0.35 0.31
C ASN A 77 -9.22 1.18 0.47
N LEU A 78 -8.79 1.87 -0.59
CA LEU A 78 -7.62 2.76 -0.55
C LEU A 78 -7.92 4.17 0.00
N LYS A 79 -9.19 4.54 0.16
CA LYS A 79 -9.55 5.86 0.69
C LYS A 79 -9.03 6.01 2.13
N GLY A 80 -8.25 7.06 2.38
CA GLY A 80 -7.70 7.37 3.70
C GLY A 80 -8.77 7.73 4.72
N HIS A 81 -8.37 7.85 5.98
CA HIS A 81 -9.30 8.17 7.06
C HIS A 81 -9.87 9.58 6.89
N ARG A 82 -11.16 9.77 7.19
CA ARG A 82 -11.89 11.04 7.00
C ARG A 82 -11.22 12.27 7.62
N SER A 83 -10.47 12.09 8.71
CA SER A 83 -9.81 13.19 9.43
C SER A 83 -8.46 13.59 8.84
N VAL A 84 -7.84 12.74 8.03
CA VAL A 84 -6.49 12.95 7.47
C VAL A 84 -6.54 13.15 5.95
N GLY A 85 -7.56 12.64 5.28
CA GLY A 85 -7.65 12.67 3.82
C GLY A 85 -6.71 11.65 3.17
N GLY A 86 -6.40 11.85 1.89
CA GLY A 86 -5.47 11.01 1.16
C GLY A 86 -5.91 9.57 0.97
N MET A 87 -4.90 8.71 0.92
CA MET A 87 -5.02 7.28 0.71
C MET A 87 -4.32 6.50 1.83
N ARG A 88 -4.74 5.24 1.99
CA ARG A 88 -4.08 4.27 2.87
C ARG A 88 -4.10 2.89 2.25
N ALA A 89 -2.93 2.33 1.99
CA ALA A 89 -2.79 0.93 1.60
C ALA A 89 -2.57 0.06 2.85
N SER A 90 -3.53 -0.83 3.14
CA SER A 90 -3.42 -1.80 4.24
C SER A 90 -2.92 -3.14 3.72
N ILE A 91 -1.65 -3.46 3.99
CA ILE A 91 -0.89 -4.59 3.41
C ILE A 91 -0.63 -5.70 4.44
N TYR A 92 -1.66 -6.07 5.21
CA TYR A 92 -1.60 -7.11 6.24
C TYR A 92 -1.06 -8.46 5.77
N ASN A 93 -0.85 -9.41 6.69
CA ASN A 93 -0.34 -10.76 6.42
C ASN A 93 -0.97 -11.46 5.20
N ALA A 94 -2.30 -11.37 5.09
CA ALA A 94 -3.06 -12.01 4.01
C ALA A 94 -2.95 -11.30 2.65
N MET A 95 -2.41 -10.08 2.60
CA MET A 95 -2.15 -9.38 1.35
C MET A 95 -0.95 -10.00 0.64
N ASP A 96 -1.16 -10.43 -0.59
CA ASP A 96 -0.14 -11.06 -1.43
C ASP A 96 0.83 -10.01 -2.03
N PRO A 97 2.16 -10.25 -2.07
CA PRO A 97 3.11 -9.34 -2.71
C PRO A 97 2.72 -8.96 -4.13
N ALA A 98 2.20 -9.90 -4.93
CA ALA A 98 1.75 -9.61 -6.29
C ALA A 98 0.63 -8.54 -6.32
N GLY A 99 -0.25 -8.50 -5.31
CA GLY A 99 -1.26 -7.45 -5.18
C GLY A 99 -0.66 -6.09 -4.82
N VAL A 100 0.43 -6.07 -4.04
CA VAL A 100 1.19 -4.85 -3.74
C VAL A 100 1.90 -4.34 -5.00
N ASP A 101 2.54 -5.24 -5.75
CA ASP A 101 3.21 -4.90 -7.00
C ASP A 101 2.24 -4.36 -8.05
N ALA A 102 1.06 -5.00 -8.21
CA ALA A 102 0.01 -4.53 -9.10
C ALA A 102 -0.49 -3.13 -8.73
N LEU A 103 -0.61 -2.82 -7.43
CA LEU A 103 -0.98 -1.49 -6.96
C LEU A 103 0.12 -0.47 -7.29
N ILE A 104 1.40 -0.82 -7.10
CA ILE A 104 2.53 0.05 -7.45
C ILE A 104 2.56 0.33 -8.96
N GLU A 105 2.34 -0.69 -9.80
CA GLU A 105 2.26 -0.52 -11.26
C GLU A 105 1.11 0.42 -11.67
N PHE A 106 -0.07 0.23 -11.06
CA PHE A 106 -1.19 1.14 -11.25
C PHE A 106 -0.85 2.58 -10.84
N MET A 107 -0.20 2.76 -9.68
CA MET A 107 0.23 4.09 -9.21
C MET A 107 1.23 4.74 -10.17
N LYS A 108 2.23 4.00 -10.67
CA LYS A 108 3.19 4.48 -11.68
C LYS A 108 2.47 4.95 -12.96
N LYS A 109 1.50 4.18 -13.43
CA LYS A 109 0.69 4.55 -14.61
C LYS A 109 -0.12 5.81 -14.34
N PHE A 110 -0.82 5.87 -13.22
CA PHE A 110 -1.59 7.04 -12.81
C PHE A 110 -0.71 8.29 -12.74
N GLU A 111 0.46 8.19 -12.13
CA GLU A 111 1.43 9.28 -12.08
C GLU A 111 1.83 9.75 -13.48
N ALA A 112 2.24 8.85 -14.37
CA ALA A 112 2.66 9.18 -15.73
C ALA A 112 1.55 9.87 -16.56
N GLU A 113 0.29 9.56 -16.30
CA GLU A 113 -0.87 10.16 -16.97
C GLU A 113 -1.27 11.53 -16.38
N ASN A 114 -0.79 11.88 -15.19
CA ASN A 114 -1.23 13.07 -14.44
C ASN A 114 -0.11 14.06 -14.07
N THR A 115 1.16 13.75 -14.33
CA THR A 115 2.31 14.64 -14.07
C THR A 115 3.01 15.15 -15.34
N LYS A 116 2.27 15.34 -16.43
CA LYS A 116 2.80 15.99 -17.64
C LYS A 116 2.80 17.51 -17.51
#